data_AF-A0A1V5PJF6-F1
#
_entry.id   AF-A0A1V5PJF6-F1
#
_cell.length_a   1.000
_cell.length_b   1.000
_cell.length_c   1.000
_cell.angle_alpha   90.00
_cell.angle_beta   90.00
_cell.angle_gamma   90.00
#
_symmetry.space_group_name_H-M   'P 1'
#
loop_
_entity.id
_entity.type
_entity.pdbx_description
1 polymer ?
#
loop_
_entity_poly.entity_id
_entity_poly.type
_entity_poly.pdbx_seq_one_letter_code
_entity_poly.pdbx_strand_id
1 'polypeptide(L)'
;MNIGRVNSEKVNIPVITRKESSSEDVSIQKDQVIIGSAEPKEITFLNYLDGSNNLESYIMQNLKDMEQVGSTKNMNIVAQLSRFQVPPLTKFFFGEALKQVITNESFGQLLVEETKDPHGVAEFQEMFKNPRMAGYISENILSSSPPLMQGITEMVTGLTTQVLGDEDMVDLFTTLAYQLAQEMLKSDKEEKGSVTMSLGNSEQNEVNRLSIHMMNAIKKFISEKMNDDKILYVDAPYTGGSLLKAKDKDFVPDNEPEWLGARRYFVTKGDDPSRINSKVVEDLEFVNMGKPKTLTDFLVWGIKNFPAKKYVVLCSDHGAGFVGGFEDREEMMTLPQINEALAEAEKQTGVKPDVLIFDCCLMAQAEVGYELKDRAKIMVASEETVGGMGMPYVNMLNNMDKLAEEGMATPENIAKGLIAECDKTSDKSTITFSAIDLTKMDEMRVSIDNLAEALMKTGTDKKTIKFILKNTTSYSQSSPSAPYRDFRDLGHLADNILTSSDITDLKLKEAAREVKKALSEAVVAEEHIKDDEDYVSSQGMTIYGPGSSKYMNEKLYNKYKDTAMSKDGQWDEFIESLTDITQKILKEKEEAKDGEKSRRPTIIELPQRH
;
A
#
# COMPACT_ATOMS: atom_id res chain seq x y z
N MET A 1 32.93 54.94 -28.92
CA MET A 1 32.83 56.11 -29.82
C MET A 1 31.69 55.89 -30.81
N ASN A 2 31.31 56.96 -31.53
CA ASN A 2 30.08 57.06 -32.32
C ASN A 2 30.07 56.30 -33.67
N ILE A 3 28.88 55.77 -34.01
CA ILE A 3 28.16 55.87 -35.30
C ILE A 3 28.76 55.25 -36.60
N GLY A 4 27.91 54.43 -37.26
CA GLY A 4 27.91 54.10 -38.69
C GLY A 4 27.24 52.73 -38.93
N ARG A 5 25.95 52.57 -39.30
CA ARG A 5 25.04 53.37 -40.15
C ARG A 5 25.63 53.51 -41.57
N VAL A 6 25.03 53.01 -42.66
CA VAL A 6 23.61 53.07 -43.11
C VAL A 6 23.35 52.06 -44.27
N ASN A 7 22.17 51.40 -44.29
CA ASN A 7 21.33 50.90 -45.43
C ASN A 7 21.97 50.15 -46.65
N SER A 8 21.26 49.45 -47.55
CA SER A 8 19.89 48.88 -47.71
C SER A 8 19.98 47.88 -48.89
N GLU A 9 19.18 46.82 -49.04
CA GLU A 9 17.74 46.86 -49.33
C GLU A 9 17.06 45.48 -49.16
N LYS A 10 15.76 45.51 -48.76
CA LYS A 10 14.66 44.61 -49.16
C LYS A 10 14.79 43.08 -48.93
N VAL A 11 14.24 42.63 -47.80
CA VAL A 11 13.16 41.60 -47.82
C VAL A 11 12.06 42.04 -46.86
N ASN A 12 10.79 41.97 -47.29
CA ASN A 12 9.63 42.35 -46.49
C ASN A 12 9.29 41.30 -45.43
N ILE A 13 9.08 41.74 -44.18
CA ILE A 13 8.31 41.01 -43.16
C ILE A 13 7.28 42.00 -42.59
N PRO A 14 5.96 41.77 -42.77
CA PRO A 14 4.96 42.65 -42.19
C PRO A 14 4.85 42.42 -40.67
N VAL A 15 5.18 43.44 -39.89
CA VAL A 15 4.89 43.50 -38.46
C VAL A 15 3.39 43.73 -38.28
N ILE A 16 2.70 42.77 -37.66
CA ILE A 16 1.35 43.01 -37.12
C ILE A 16 1.49 43.37 -35.64
N THR A 17 1.06 44.59 -35.31
CA THR A 17 1.04 45.15 -33.95
C THR A 17 0.13 44.36 -33.01
N ARG A 18 0.56 44.18 -31.75
CA ARG A 18 -0.33 43.77 -30.65
C ARG A 18 -1.53 44.74 -30.59
N LYS A 19 -2.74 44.20 -30.75
CA LYS A 19 -3.97 44.76 -30.22
C LYS A 19 -4.39 43.91 -29.03
N GLU A 20 -4.67 44.54 -27.92
CA GLU A 20 -5.45 43.92 -26.84
C GLU A 20 -6.93 43.89 -27.29
N SER A 21 -7.55 42.72 -27.29
CA SER A 21 -9.00 42.59 -27.35
C SER A 21 -9.45 41.21 -26.86
N SER A 22 -10.35 41.23 -25.88
CA SER A 22 -11.32 40.18 -25.48
C SER A 22 -10.80 38.77 -25.23
N SER A 23 -11.02 38.31 -23.99
CA SER A 23 -11.12 36.91 -23.61
C SER A 23 -12.18 36.18 -24.43
N GLU A 24 -11.76 35.21 -25.24
CA GLU A 24 -12.59 34.08 -25.65
C GLU A 24 -11.95 32.81 -25.09
N ASP A 25 -12.73 32.03 -24.35
CA ASP A 25 -12.28 30.77 -23.77
C ASP A 25 -11.98 29.75 -24.89
N VAL A 26 -10.69 29.61 -25.22
CA VAL A 26 -10.23 28.43 -25.97
C VAL A 26 -10.22 27.25 -25.01
N SER A 27 -11.41 26.68 -24.78
CA SER A 27 -11.54 25.40 -24.10
C SER A 27 -10.81 24.35 -24.92
N ILE A 28 -9.64 23.92 -24.44
CA ILE A 28 -9.00 22.70 -24.93
C ILE A 28 -9.89 21.55 -24.44
N GLN A 29 -10.88 21.17 -25.25
CA GLN A 29 -11.51 19.87 -25.13
C GLN A 29 -10.40 18.84 -25.39
N LYS A 30 -9.81 18.31 -24.31
CA LYS A 30 -9.09 17.04 -24.38
C LYS A 30 -10.04 16.05 -25.05
N ASP A 31 -9.56 15.37 -26.09
CA ASP A 31 -10.38 14.41 -26.86
C ASP A 31 -11.05 13.42 -25.91
N GLN A 32 -12.36 13.58 -25.72
CA GLN A 32 -13.18 12.54 -25.10
C GLN A 32 -13.21 11.36 -26.06
N VAL A 33 -12.28 10.43 -25.87
CA VAL A 33 -12.34 9.14 -26.54
C VAL A 33 -13.63 8.48 -26.06
N ILE A 34 -14.62 8.36 -26.94
CA ILE A 34 -15.88 7.67 -26.64
C ILE A 34 -15.55 6.17 -26.54
N ILE A 35 -15.20 5.73 -25.34
CA ILE A 35 -14.94 4.32 -25.00
C ILE A 35 -16.09 3.85 -24.13
N GLY A 36 -17.02 3.11 -24.73
CA GLY A 36 -18.24 2.65 -24.06
C GLY A 36 -19.50 2.96 -24.87
N SER A 37 -20.56 2.20 -24.61
CA SER A 37 -21.92 2.52 -25.08
C SER A 37 -22.51 3.65 -24.23
N ALA A 38 -23.31 4.52 -24.84
CA ALA A 38 -24.10 5.51 -24.09
C ALA A 38 -25.19 4.83 -23.22
N GLU A 39 -25.61 3.62 -23.58
CA GLU A 39 -26.51 2.79 -22.80
C GLU A 39 -25.77 2.11 -21.63
N PRO A 40 -26.30 2.17 -20.38
CA PRO A 40 -25.71 1.50 -19.24
C PRO A 40 -25.70 -0.03 -19.39
N LYS A 41 -24.58 -0.65 -18.99
CA LYS A 41 -24.48 -2.11 -18.89
C LYS A 41 -25.09 -2.66 -17.59
N GLU A 42 -25.16 -3.99 -17.44
CA GLU A 42 -25.55 -4.58 -16.15
C GLU A 42 -24.48 -4.29 -15.09
N ILE A 43 -23.19 -4.53 -15.41
CA ILE A 43 -22.08 -4.39 -14.47
C ILE A 43 -20.97 -3.50 -15.05
N THR A 44 -20.40 -2.63 -14.22
CA THR A 44 -19.07 -2.05 -14.42
C THR A 44 -18.16 -2.51 -13.29
N PHE A 45 -17.06 -3.17 -13.66
CA PHE A 45 -16.05 -3.68 -12.76
C PHE A 45 -14.82 -2.76 -12.79
N LEU A 46 -14.52 -2.15 -11.65
CA LEU A 46 -13.52 -1.10 -11.43
C LEU A 46 -12.34 -1.69 -10.67
N ASN A 47 -11.15 -1.75 -11.28
CA ASN A 47 -9.96 -2.36 -10.69
C ASN A 47 -8.92 -1.30 -10.34
N TYR A 48 -8.66 -1.08 -9.06
CA TYR A 48 -7.60 -0.22 -8.56
C TYR A 48 -6.41 -1.08 -8.17
N LEU A 49 -5.34 -1.04 -8.97
CA LEU A 49 -4.25 -2.02 -8.91
C LEU A 49 -2.93 -1.31 -8.66
N ASP A 50 -2.38 -1.41 -7.44
CA ASP A 50 -1.16 -0.68 -7.08
C ASP A 50 0.14 -1.49 -7.29
N GLY A 51 0.63 -1.51 -8.52
CA GLY A 51 1.94 -2.08 -8.85
C GLY A 51 3.12 -1.13 -8.57
N SER A 52 2.96 -0.09 -7.74
CA SER A 52 4.06 0.82 -7.36
C SER A 52 5.03 0.24 -6.32
N ASN A 53 4.94 -1.06 -6.03
CA ASN A 53 5.74 -1.73 -4.99
C ASN A 53 6.10 -3.17 -5.42
N ASN A 54 6.50 -4.01 -4.46
CA ASN A 54 6.91 -5.39 -4.69
C ASN A 54 5.81 -6.33 -5.26
N LEU A 55 4.56 -5.88 -5.41
CA LEU A 55 3.48 -6.65 -6.02
C LEU A 55 3.35 -6.42 -7.54
N GLU A 56 4.17 -5.55 -8.15
CA GLU A 56 4.13 -5.19 -9.58
C GLU A 56 3.94 -6.41 -10.51
N SER A 57 4.79 -7.44 -10.38
CA SER A 57 4.74 -8.61 -11.26
C SER A 57 3.43 -9.39 -11.18
N TYR A 58 2.80 -9.40 -10.01
CA TYR A 58 1.53 -10.08 -9.76
C TYR A 58 0.35 -9.24 -10.27
N ILE A 59 0.34 -7.94 -9.95
CA ILE A 59 -0.67 -7.00 -10.43
C ILE A 59 -0.68 -6.89 -11.97
N MET A 60 0.49 -6.98 -12.59
CA MET A 60 0.62 -7.10 -14.05
C MET A 60 0.04 -8.40 -14.60
N GLN A 61 0.15 -9.52 -13.86
CA GLN A 61 -0.51 -10.77 -14.23
C GLN A 61 -2.03 -10.68 -14.04
N ASN A 62 -2.51 -10.04 -12.98
CA ASN A 62 -3.93 -9.82 -12.72
C ASN A 62 -4.60 -9.08 -13.89
N LEU A 63 -3.96 -8.04 -14.44
CA LEU A 63 -4.47 -7.35 -15.64
C LEU A 63 -4.51 -8.27 -16.87
N LYS A 64 -3.47 -9.08 -17.12
CA LYS A 64 -3.45 -10.08 -18.20
C LYS A 64 -4.54 -11.14 -18.04
N ASP A 65 -4.83 -11.54 -16.82
CA ASP A 65 -5.90 -12.51 -16.52
C ASP A 65 -7.29 -11.90 -16.76
N MET A 66 -7.47 -10.60 -16.48
CA MET A 66 -8.67 -9.87 -16.91
C MET A 66 -8.80 -9.81 -18.44
N GLU A 67 -7.69 -9.71 -19.19
CA GLU A 67 -7.70 -9.76 -20.66
C GLU A 67 -8.06 -11.13 -21.23
N GLN A 68 -7.97 -12.22 -20.46
CA GLN A 68 -8.46 -13.52 -20.94
C GLN A 68 -9.98 -13.53 -21.14
N VAL A 69 -10.70 -12.67 -20.41
CA VAL A 69 -12.17 -12.48 -20.52
C VAL A 69 -12.49 -11.22 -21.31
N GLY A 70 -11.98 -10.06 -20.86
CA GLY A 70 -12.23 -8.74 -21.42
C GLY A 70 -13.63 -8.20 -21.15
N SER A 71 -13.85 -6.92 -21.44
CA SER A 71 -15.18 -6.30 -21.41
C SER A 71 -16.14 -6.98 -22.39
N THR A 72 -17.33 -7.32 -21.92
CA THR A 72 -18.34 -8.10 -22.67
C THR A 72 -19.49 -7.21 -23.12
N LYS A 73 -20.58 -7.80 -23.64
CA LYS A 73 -21.84 -7.10 -23.90
C LYS A 73 -22.56 -6.68 -22.60
N ASN A 74 -22.44 -7.46 -21.52
CA ASN A 74 -23.15 -7.24 -20.25
C ASN A 74 -22.31 -6.49 -19.21
N MET A 75 -20.97 -6.51 -19.37
CA MET A 75 -20.02 -6.02 -18.39
C MET A 75 -18.98 -5.06 -19.01
N ASN A 76 -18.64 -3.98 -18.31
CA ASN A 76 -17.41 -3.21 -18.53
C ASN A 76 -16.36 -3.70 -17.53
N ILE A 77 -15.12 -3.88 -18.00
CA ILE A 77 -13.96 -4.07 -17.13
C ILE A 77 -13.02 -2.89 -17.39
N VAL A 78 -12.71 -2.14 -16.34
CA VAL A 78 -11.74 -1.04 -16.40
C VAL A 78 -10.76 -1.15 -15.25
N ALA A 79 -9.54 -0.69 -15.47
CA ALA A 79 -8.48 -0.71 -14.47
C ALA A 79 -7.75 0.63 -14.42
N GLN A 80 -7.28 1.01 -13.24
CA GLN A 80 -6.16 1.94 -13.07
C GLN A 80 -5.03 1.14 -12.43
N LEU A 81 -3.95 0.96 -13.19
CA LEU A 81 -2.78 0.17 -12.79
C LEU A 81 -1.57 1.10 -12.72
N SER A 82 -0.86 1.08 -11.59
CA SER A 82 0.45 1.70 -11.42
C SER A 82 1.57 0.69 -11.65
N ARG A 83 2.74 1.18 -12.07
CA ARG A 83 4.00 0.45 -12.13
C ARG A 83 5.12 1.34 -11.61
N PHE A 84 5.87 0.84 -10.65
CA PHE A 84 7.12 1.47 -10.21
C PHE A 84 8.29 0.48 -10.31
N GLN A 85 8.72 0.22 -11.54
CA GLN A 85 9.92 -0.57 -11.79
C GLN A 85 11.13 0.36 -11.87
N VAL A 86 12.11 0.18 -10.98
CA VAL A 86 13.42 0.83 -11.10
C VAL A 86 14.13 0.20 -12.31
N PRO A 87 14.49 0.95 -13.37
CA PRO A 87 15.05 0.35 -14.58
C PRO A 87 16.28 -0.51 -14.26
N PRO A 88 16.44 -1.71 -14.86
CA PRO A 88 17.50 -2.65 -14.46
C PRO A 88 18.92 -2.06 -14.47
N LEU A 89 19.20 -1.15 -15.41
CA LEU A 89 20.46 -0.40 -15.46
C LEU A 89 20.59 0.59 -14.30
N THR A 90 19.54 1.37 -14.00
CA THR A 90 19.50 2.29 -12.84
C THR A 90 19.73 1.52 -11.53
N LYS A 91 19.04 0.38 -11.34
CA LYS A 91 19.21 -0.52 -10.20
C LYS A 91 20.64 -1.07 -10.08
N PHE A 92 21.25 -1.46 -11.21
CA PHE A 92 22.61 -1.97 -11.25
C PHE A 92 23.65 -0.88 -10.94
N PHE A 93 23.62 0.25 -11.65
CA PHE A 93 24.59 1.33 -11.47
C PHE A 93 24.48 1.99 -10.09
N PHE A 94 23.27 2.21 -9.58
CA PHE A 94 23.09 2.72 -8.22
C PHE A 94 23.54 1.71 -7.16
N GLY A 95 23.32 0.41 -7.40
CA GLY A 95 23.79 -0.66 -6.51
C GLY A 95 25.29 -0.81 -6.46
N GLU A 96 25.98 -0.73 -7.60
CA GLU A 96 27.45 -0.74 -7.64
C GLU A 96 28.04 0.56 -7.06
N ALA A 97 27.38 1.70 -7.21
CA ALA A 97 27.78 2.95 -6.55
C ALA A 97 27.61 2.87 -5.01
N LEU A 98 26.45 2.42 -4.53
CA LEU A 98 26.18 2.22 -3.09
C LEU A 98 27.15 1.21 -2.48
N LYS A 99 27.41 0.09 -3.16
CA LYS A 99 28.41 -0.91 -2.76
C LYS A 99 29.80 -0.31 -2.62
N GLN A 100 30.25 0.50 -3.58
CA GLN A 100 31.56 1.15 -3.50
C GLN A 100 31.67 2.16 -2.36
N VAL A 101 30.62 2.95 -2.08
CA VAL A 101 30.57 3.85 -0.91
C VAL A 101 30.58 3.05 0.39
N ILE A 102 29.70 2.06 0.52
CA ILE A 102 29.49 1.33 1.77
C ILE A 102 30.71 0.48 2.12
N THR A 103 31.32 -0.19 1.15
CA THR A 103 32.54 -1.00 1.37
C THR A 103 33.83 -0.17 1.46
N ASN A 104 33.78 1.15 1.28
CA ASN A 104 34.94 2.02 1.43
C ASN A 104 35.45 2.02 2.89
N GLU A 105 36.77 1.86 3.08
CA GLU A 105 37.37 1.75 4.42
C GLU A 105 37.16 3.03 5.26
N SER A 106 37.27 4.22 4.65
CA SER A 106 37.06 5.48 5.36
C SER A 106 35.59 5.67 5.75
N PHE A 107 34.64 5.30 4.88
CA PHE A 107 33.22 5.33 5.21
C PHE A 107 32.86 4.31 6.29
N GLY A 108 33.46 3.11 6.23
CA GLY A 108 33.35 2.10 7.30
C GLY A 108 33.80 2.63 8.66
N GLN A 109 34.98 3.27 8.73
CA GLN A 109 35.48 3.89 9.97
C GLN A 109 34.50 4.92 10.54
N LEU A 110 33.91 5.76 9.69
CA LEU A 110 32.90 6.75 10.08
C LEU A 110 31.59 6.12 10.57
N LEU A 111 31.12 5.06 9.91
CA LEU A 111 30.00 4.27 10.40
C LEU A 111 30.32 3.67 11.78
N VAL A 112 31.51 3.08 12.00
CA VAL A 112 31.92 2.56 13.32
C VAL A 112 31.95 3.67 14.38
N GLU A 113 32.43 4.87 14.01
CA GLU A 113 32.45 6.02 14.91
C GLU A 113 31.05 6.49 15.30
N GLU A 114 30.08 6.48 14.40
CA GLU A 114 28.73 6.98 14.71
C GLU A 114 27.82 5.90 15.35
N THR A 115 27.88 4.67 14.83
CA THR A 115 27.14 3.49 15.33
C THR A 115 27.62 3.00 16.70
N LYS A 116 28.91 3.18 16.99
CA LYS A 116 29.65 2.50 18.07
C LYS A 116 29.64 0.96 17.98
N ASP A 117 29.28 0.39 16.83
CA ASP A 117 29.22 -1.07 16.60
C ASP A 117 30.13 -1.50 15.43
N PRO A 118 31.42 -1.78 15.69
CA PRO A 118 32.34 -2.26 14.66
C PRO A 118 31.98 -3.63 14.07
N HIS A 119 31.21 -4.47 14.79
CA HIS A 119 30.83 -5.78 14.30
C HIS A 119 29.65 -5.68 13.32
N GLY A 120 28.58 -4.98 13.73
CA GLY A 120 27.42 -4.73 12.88
C GLY A 120 27.76 -3.94 11.61
N VAL A 121 28.74 -3.02 11.67
CA VAL A 121 29.24 -2.32 10.46
C VAL A 121 29.97 -3.28 9.54
N ALA A 122 30.83 -4.17 10.04
CA ALA A 122 31.52 -5.16 9.21
C ALA A 122 30.54 -6.14 8.54
N GLU A 123 29.51 -6.59 9.26
CA GLU A 123 28.42 -7.42 8.72
C GLU A 123 27.64 -6.67 7.63
N PHE A 124 27.28 -5.40 7.88
CA PHE A 124 26.61 -4.53 6.90
C PHE A 124 27.44 -4.34 5.63
N GLN A 125 28.75 -4.08 5.75
CA GLN A 125 29.64 -3.95 4.60
C GLN A 125 29.77 -5.27 3.81
N GLU A 126 29.79 -6.42 4.47
CA GLU A 126 29.84 -7.73 3.80
C GLU A 126 28.57 -8.01 3.00
N MET A 127 27.39 -7.63 3.51
CA MET A 127 26.11 -7.76 2.79
C MET A 127 26.12 -7.03 1.45
N PHE A 128 26.72 -5.84 1.38
CA PHE A 128 26.80 -5.04 0.14
C PHE A 128 27.82 -5.55 -0.88
N LYS A 129 28.77 -6.43 -0.50
CA LYS A 129 29.67 -7.07 -1.48
C LYS A 129 28.94 -8.01 -2.45
N ASN A 130 27.76 -8.50 -2.08
CA ASN A 130 26.90 -9.30 -2.94
C ASN A 130 26.10 -8.41 -3.91
N PRO A 131 26.33 -8.47 -5.24
CA PRO A 131 25.65 -7.60 -6.20
C PRO A 131 24.12 -7.75 -6.21
N ARG A 132 23.58 -8.93 -5.88
CA ARG A 132 22.12 -9.12 -5.79
C ARG A 132 21.52 -8.38 -4.59
N MET A 133 22.24 -8.38 -3.46
CA MET A 133 21.79 -7.68 -2.25
C MET A 133 21.92 -6.16 -2.41
N ALA A 134 23.02 -5.68 -3.00
CA ALA A 134 23.19 -4.28 -3.34
C ALA A 134 22.10 -3.78 -4.30
N GLY A 135 21.77 -4.56 -5.35
CA GLY A 135 20.68 -4.26 -6.27
C GLY A 135 19.30 -4.28 -5.61
N TYR A 136 19.02 -5.22 -4.69
CA TYR A 136 17.77 -5.26 -3.93
C TYR A 136 17.61 -4.03 -3.02
N ILE A 137 18.66 -3.65 -2.29
CA ILE A 137 18.58 -2.47 -1.40
C ILE A 137 18.46 -1.17 -2.23
N SER A 138 19.13 -1.10 -3.39
CA SER A 138 19.00 0.01 -4.35
C SER A 138 17.59 0.19 -4.87
N GLU A 139 16.92 -0.91 -5.19
CA GLU A 139 15.52 -0.90 -5.61
C GLU A 139 14.61 -0.30 -4.52
N ASN A 140 14.76 -0.74 -3.26
CA ASN A 140 13.98 -0.19 -2.14
C ASN A 140 14.24 1.32 -1.91
N ILE A 141 15.49 1.79 -2.04
CA ILE A 141 15.85 3.22 -1.89
C ILE A 141 15.32 4.07 -3.05
N LEU A 142 15.30 3.52 -4.27
CA LEU A 142 14.83 4.24 -5.45
C LEU A 142 13.29 4.17 -5.58
N SER A 143 12.64 3.13 -5.06
CA SER A 143 11.17 3.04 -4.97
C SER A 143 10.56 4.01 -3.97
N SER A 144 11.26 4.34 -2.87
CA SER A 144 10.79 5.37 -1.94
C SER A 144 11.04 6.81 -2.40
N SER A 145 11.77 7.03 -3.51
CA SER A 145 12.04 8.37 -4.04
C SER A 145 12.07 8.43 -5.58
N PRO A 146 10.90 8.61 -6.23
CA PRO A 146 10.84 8.82 -7.68
C PRO A 146 11.70 9.96 -8.22
N PRO A 147 11.86 11.12 -7.55
CA PRO A 147 12.76 12.17 -8.05
C PRO A 147 14.23 11.75 -8.05
N LEU A 148 14.66 10.94 -7.08
CA LEU A 148 16.01 10.38 -7.03
C LEU A 148 16.21 9.33 -8.14
N MET A 149 15.23 8.44 -8.32
CA MET A 149 15.19 7.46 -9.40
C MET A 149 15.23 8.14 -10.77
N GLN A 150 14.44 9.19 -10.97
CA GLN A 150 14.42 9.99 -12.20
C GLN A 150 15.79 10.63 -12.46
N GLY A 151 16.37 11.35 -11.50
CA GLY A 151 17.66 12.02 -11.68
C GLY A 151 18.80 11.04 -11.99
N ILE A 152 18.81 9.87 -11.34
CA ILE A 152 19.82 8.84 -11.59
C ILE A 152 19.58 8.14 -12.94
N THR A 153 18.32 7.86 -13.31
CA THR A 153 17.98 7.28 -14.62
C THR A 153 18.34 8.25 -15.75
N GLU A 154 18.02 9.54 -15.62
CA GLU A 154 18.38 10.57 -16.62
C GLU A 154 19.91 10.71 -16.74
N MET A 155 20.65 10.68 -15.63
CA MET A 155 22.12 10.67 -15.62
C MET A 155 22.70 9.43 -16.31
N VAL A 156 22.28 8.23 -15.88
CA VAL A 156 22.71 6.94 -16.47
C VAL A 156 22.40 6.89 -17.97
N THR A 157 21.23 7.39 -18.38
CA THR A 157 20.81 7.31 -19.78
C THR A 157 21.45 8.40 -20.66
N GLY A 158 21.72 9.58 -20.12
CA GLY A 158 22.57 10.58 -20.77
C GLY A 158 23.98 10.05 -21.03
N LEU A 159 24.52 9.25 -20.10
CA LEU A 159 25.87 8.67 -20.19
C LEU A 159 25.95 7.42 -21.08
N THR A 160 24.93 6.56 -21.12
CA THR A 160 24.88 5.44 -22.10
C THR A 160 24.71 5.93 -23.54
N THR A 161 24.16 7.13 -23.74
CA THR A 161 24.19 7.81 -25.05
C THR A 161 25.63 8.27 -25.42
N GLN A 162 26.59 8.20 -24.49
CA GLN A 162 27.89 8.87 -24.61
C GLN A 162 29.15 8.01 -24.44
N VAL A 163 29.09 6.68 -24.20
CA VAL A 163 30.07 5.66 -24.67
C VAL A 163 29.75 4.24 -24.16
N LEU A 164 29.96 3.23 -25.01
CA LEU A 164 30.21 1.84 -24.62
C LEU A 164 31.73 1.61 -24.52
N GLY A 165 32.24 1.38 -23.30
CA GLY A 165 33.56 0.79 -23.07
C GLY A 165 34.68 1.74 -22.62
N ASP A 166 34.56 2.30 -21.42
CA ASP A 166 35.68 2.95 -20.72
C ASP A 166 35.69 2.63 -19.22
N GLU A 167 36.85 2.29 -18.65
CA GLU A 167 36.99 1.98 -17.21
C GLU A 167 36.94 3.26 -16.35
N ASP A 168 37.33 4.41 -16.92
CA ASP A 168 37.31 5.75 -16.30
C ASP A 168 35.92 6.16 -15.78
N MET A 169 34.84 5.56 -16.30
CA MET A 169 33.46 5.83 -15.87
C MET A 169 33.16 5.32 -14.46
N VAL A 170 33.73 4.17 -14.07
CA VAL A 170 33.57 3.64 -12.70
C VAL A 170 34.29 4.56 -11.72
N ASP A 171 35.52 4.96 -12.05
CA ASP A 171 36.30 5.90 -11.24
C ASP A 171 35.66 7.30 -11.16
N LEU A 172 35.00 7.78 -12.21
CA LEU A 172 34.25 9.04 -12.17
C LEU A 172 33.06 8.97 -11.20
N PHE A 173 32.25 7.91 -11.27
CA PHE A 173 31.14 7.71 -10.34
C PHE A 173 31.61 7.52 -8.89
N THR A 174 32.68 6.76 -8.69
CA THR A 174 33.29 6.54 -7.37
C THR A 174 33.92 7.82 -6.82
N THR A 175 34.52 8.66 -7.66
CA THR A 175 35.02 9.99 -7.29
C THR A 175 33.89 10.91 -6.88
N LEU A 176 32.77 10.93 -7.63
CA LEU A 176 31.61 11.76 -7.33
C LEU A 176 30.95 11.35 -6.01
N ALA A 177 30.74 10.04 -5.82
CA ALA A 177 30.22 9.47 -4.58
C ALA A 177 31.17 9.70 -3.38
N TYR A 178 32.49 9.65 -3.59
CA TYR A 178 33.49 9.96 -2.57
C TYR A 178 33.53 11.46 -2.21
N GLN A 179 33.33 12.35 -3.19
CA GLN A 179 33.22 13.79 -2.95
C GLN A 179 31.95 14.14 -2.17
N LEU A 180 30.80 13.57 -2.53
CA LEU A 180 29.55 13.63 -1.75
C LEU A 180 29.79 13.18 -0.30
N ALA A 181 30.43 12.02 -0.09
CA ALA A 181 30.75 11.50 1.23
C ALA A 181 31.69 12.43 2.04
N GLN A 182 32.62 13.15 1.40
CA GLN A 182 33.50 14.11 2.07
C GLN A 182 32.83 15.44 2.45
N GLU A 183 31.83 15.92 1.70
CA GLU A 183 31.07 17.11 2.07
C GLU A 183 30.11 16.83 3.25
N MET A 184 29.54 15.62 3.31
CA MET A 184 28.65 15.16 4.39
C MET A 184 29.28 15.18 5.80
N LEU A 185 30.60 15.31 5.91
CA LEU A 185 31.35 15.18 7.18
C LEU A 185 31.82 16.51 7.80
N LYS A 186 31.56 17.65 7.15
CA LYS A 186 32.12 18.96 7.56
C LYS A 186 31.16 19.88 8.31
N SER A 187 29.87 19.56 8.40
CA SER A 187 28.88 20.40 9.08
C SER A 187 28.63 19.99 10.54
N ASP A 188 28.70 20.99 11.41
CA ASP A 188 28.46 21.03 12.86
C ASP A 188 29.46 20.32 13.79
N LYS A 189 30.34 21.17 14.34
CA LYS A 189 30.64 21.14 15.77
C LYS A 189 29.47 21.83 16.48
N GLU A 190 29.15 21.39 17.71
CA GLU A 190 27.97 21.76 18.52
C GLU A 190 26.72 20.96 18.07
N GLU A 191 26.02 20.19 18.92
CA GLU A 191 26.01 20.11 20.40
C GLU A 191 26.43 18.73 20.95
N LYS A 192 26.52 18.59 22.29
CA LYS A 192 26.92 17.35 22.99
C LYS A 192 25.76 16.79 23.82
N GLY A 193 25.46 15.50 23.66
CA GLY A 193 24.64 14.70 24.58
C GLY A 193 25.00 13.22 24.48
N SER A 194 25.38 12.58 25.59
CA SER A 194 25.94 11.21 25.59
C SER A 194 25.01 10.19 26.25
N VAL A 195 24.81 9.02 25.62
CA VAL A 195 24.06 7.89 26.21
C VAL A 195 24.93 6.63 26.29
N THR A 196 24.80 5.89 27.40
CA THR A 196 25.58 4.70 27.76
C THR A 196 24.76 3.41 27.59
N MET A 197 25.37 2.32 27.12
CA MET A 197 24.70 1.05 26.79
C MET A 197 24.77 -0.02 27.89
N SER A 198 23.75 -0.90 27.98
CA SER A 198 23.89 -2.25 28.57
C SER A 198 22.85 -3.28 28.08
N LEU A 199 23.32 -4.21 27.23
CA LEU A 199 23.02 -5.66 27.14
C LEU A 199 21.56 -6.22 27.19
N GLY A 200 21.19 -7.01 26.17
CA GLY A 200 20.27 -8.17 26.35
C GLY A 200 19.39 -8.62 25.17
N ASN A 201 19.92 -9.44 24.25
CA ASN A 201 19.25 -10.16 23.14
C ASN A 201 17.70 -10.16 23.03
N SER A 202 17.17 -9.45 22.03
CA SER A 202 16.64 -10.12 20.82
C SER A 202 17.13 -9.38 19.58
N GLU A 203 18.35 -8.89 19.71
CA GLU A 203 18.83 -7.63 19.15
C GLU A 203 20.36 -7.55 19.35
N GLN A 204 21.23 -7.09 18.43
CA GLN A 204 21.10 -6.85 16.98
C GLN A 204 19.76 -6.28 16.51
N ASN A 205 19.17 -5.32 17.23
CA ASN A 205 19.52 -3.91 17.14
C ASN A 205 19.37 -3.56 15.64
N GLU A 206 18.15 -3.44 15.10
CA GLU A 206 17.12 -2.42 15.45
C GLU A 206 17.71 -0.99 15.49
N VAL A 207 18.93 -0.84 15.94
CA VAL A 207 19.76 0.37 16.01
C VAL A 207 21.20 -0.14 15.92
N ASN A 208 21.71 -0.54 14.76
CA ASN A 208 21.95 0.32 13.59
C ASN A 208 20.78 0.62 12.62
N ARG A 209 19.52 0.15 12.77
CA ARG A 209 18.39 0.80 12.04
C ARG A 209 18.22 2.29 12.43
N LEU A 210 18.85 2.78 13.51
CA LEU A 210 18.99 4.22 13.84
C LEU A 210 20.24 4.88 13.25
N SER A 211 21.25 4.11 12.87
CA SER A 211 22.36 4.57 12.01
C SER A 211 21.94 4.75 10.55
N ILE A 212 20.65 4.51 10.32
CA ILE A 212 19.88 4.55 9.08
C ILE A 212 18.67 5.50 9.26
N HIS A 213 18.25 5.79 10.50
CA HIS A 213 17.79 7.15 10.90
C HIS A 213 18.94 8.19 10.90
N MET A 214 20.15 7.77 10.56
CA MET A 214 21.29 8.62 10.20
C MET A 214 21.65 8.29 8.73
N MET A 215 22.13 9.21 7.91
CA MET A 215 22.00 10.66 8.04
C MET A 215 20.63 11.03 7.43
N ASN A 216 19.55 10.67 8.14
CA ASN A 216 18.18 10.60 7.64
C ASN A 216 17.25 11.52 8.44
N ALA A 217 16.31 12.22 7.83
CA ALA A 217 16.23 12.67 6.43
C ALA A 217 17.26 13.80 6.13
N ILE A 218 18.48 13.64 6.66
CA ILE A 218 19.13 14.71 7.40
C ILE A 218 20.65 14.58 7.33
N LYS A 219 21.37 15.51 6.71
CA LYS A 219 21.30 16.89 7.20
C LYS A 219 20.16 17.71 6.60
N LYS A 220 19.13 17.78 7.44
CA LYS A 220 17.77 18.27 7.24
C LYS A 220 17.94 19.56 6.57
N PHE A 221 17.34 19.78 5.42
CA PHE A 221 17.36 21.12 4.88
C PHE A 221 18.74 21.75 4.72
N ILE A 222 19.93 21.13 4.95
CA ILE A 222 21.18 21.88 5.21
C ILE A 222 21.85 22.24 3.88
N SER A 223 21.59 23.41 3.31
CA SER A 223 20.82 24.53 3.88
C SER A 223 19.62 24.87 2.97
N GLU A 224 18.53 25.52 3.42
CA GLU A 224 18.45 26.95 3.80
C GLU A 224 19.25 27.89 2.88
N LYS A 225 19.97 27.35 1.89
CA LYS A 225 21.08 27.93 1.16
C LYS A 225 21.16 27.25 -0.23
N MET A 226 20.34 27.54 -1.24
CA MET A 226 19.23 28.51 -1.38
C MET A 226 19.27 29.77 -0.52
N ASN A 227 20.45 30.41 -0.58
CA ASN A 227 20.80 31.81 -0.37
C ASN A 227 22.27 31.79 -0.87
N ASP A 228 22.54 32.08 -2.14
CA ASP A 228 21.70 32.93 -3.00
C ASP A 228 21.44 32.38 -4.42
N ASP A 229 20.19 32.62 -4.83
CA ASP A 229 19.68 32.72 -6.20
C ASP A 229 19.62 31.50 -7.16
N LYS A 230 18.40 30.93 -7.21
CA LYS A 230 17.72 30.26 -8.36
C LYS A 230 18.11 28.81 -8.71
N ILE A 231 17.21 27.87 -8.38
CA ILE A 231 16.42 27.13 -9.40
C ILE A 231 14.97 27.03 -8.88
N LEU A 232 13.98 27.19 -9.77
CA LEU A 232 12.55 27.07 -9.48
C LEU A 232 12.04 25.71 -9.99
N TYR A 233 11.37 24.94 -9.15
CA TYR A 233 10.38 23.99 -9.64
C TYR A 233 9.13 24.79 -10.08
N VAL A 234 8.70 24.56 -11.31
CA VAL A 234 7.43 25.06 -11.86
C VAL A 234 6.63 23.83 -12.26
N ASP A 235 5.33 23.82 -11.96
CA ASP A 235 4.40 22.76 -12.36
C ASP A 235 4.42 22.55 -13.88
N ALA A 236 5.18 21.54 -14.33
CA ALA A 236 5.30 21.16 -15.73
C ALA A 236 5.26 19.62 -15.83
N PRO A 237 4.37 19.04 -16.67
CA PRO A 237 4.25 17.59 -16.80
C PRO A 237 5.50 16.97 -17.43
N TYR A 238 5.81 15.73 -17.07
CA TYR A 238 6.96 15.01 -17.63
C TYR A 238 6.60 14.48 -19.02
N THR A 239 6.87 15.29 -20.06
CA THR A 239 6.70 14.85 -21.45
C THR A 239 7.82 13.89 -21.87
N GLY A 240 7.76 12.64 -21.38
CA GLY A 240 8.54 11.46 -21.79
C GLY A 240 9.87 11.79 -22.49
N GLY A 241 10.91 12.08 -21.71
CA GLY A 241 12.15 12.70 -22.16
C GLY A 241 12.97 11.88 -23.17
N SER A 242 12.64 12.03 -24.46
CA SER A 242 13.42 11.70 -25.68
C SER A 242 14.00 10.28 -25.87
N LEU A 243 14.05 9.42 -24.86
CA LEU A 243 14.65 8.08 -24.92
C LEU A 243 13.62 6.98 -25.23
N LEU A 244 12.34 7.18 -24.87
CA LEU A 244 11.21 6.45 -25.46
C LEU A 244 11.00 6.76 -26.96
N LYS A 245 11.86 7.59 -27.57
CA LYS A 245 11.90 7.88 -29.02
C LYS A 245 13.20 7.41 -29.69
N ALA A 246 14.11 6.75 -28.98
CA ALA A 246 15.30 6.14 -29.56
C ALA A 246 14.92 4.88 -30.35
N LYS A 247 14.66 5.05 -31.64
CA LYS A 247 14.33 3.94 -32.55
C LYS A 247 15.52 3.01 -32.80
N ASP A 248 15.21 1.71 -32.79
CA ASP A 248 15.83 0.63 -33.56
C ASP A 248 17.36 0.50 -33.50
N LYS A 249 17.85 -0.47 -32.70
CA LYS A 249 18.26 -1.76 -33.27
C LYS A 249 18.59 -2.85 -32.24
N ASP A 250 17.99 -4.02 -32.51
CA ASP A 250 18.41 -5.38 -32.14
C ASP A 250 18.36 -5.82 -30.66
N PHE A 251 17.49 -6.82 -30.41
CA PHE A 251 17.33 -7.66 -29.20
C PHE A 251 16.59 -7.01 -28.01
N VAL A 252 15.49 -7.53 -27.44
CA VAL A 252 14.87 -8.88 -27.42
C VAL A 252 13.41 -8.83 -27.96
N PRO A 253 12.87 -9.87 -28.61
CA PRO A 253 11.46 -9.89 -29.02
C PRO A 253 10.47 -9.95 -27.83
N ASP A 254 9.24 -9.47 -28.11
CA ASP A 254 7.97 -9.71 -27.38
C ASP A 254 7.52 -8.76 -26.23
N ASN A 255 8.30 -7.75 -25.83
CA ASN A 255 7.85 -6.79 -24.79
C ASN A 255 7.31 -5.47 -25.36
N GLU A 256 6.22 -4.97 -24.77
CA GLU A 256 5.85 -3.54 -24.83
C GLU A 256 7.01 -2.67 -24.35
N PRO A 257 7.16 -1.41 -24.82
CA PRO A 257 8.14 -0.49 -24.24
C PRO A 257 7.88 -0.31 -22.74
N GLU A 258 8.94 -0.48 -21.93
CA GLU A 258 8.87 -0.29 -20.48
C GLU A 258 8.25 1.08 -20.15
N TRP A 259 7.22 1.06 -19.31
CA TRP A 259 6.46 2.24 -18.91
C TRP A 259 6.31 2.28 -17.40
N LEU A 260 6.32 3.50 -16.86
CA LEU A 260 6.30 3.79 -15.43
C LEU A 260 5.18 4.81 -15.13
N GLY A 261 4.79 4.90 -13.86
CA GLY A 261 3.65 5.72 -13.44
C GLY A 261 2.36 4.92 -13.42
N ALA A 262 1.21 5.56 -13.59
CA ALA A 262 -0.08 4.89 -13.63
C ALA A 262 -0.85 5.14 -14.92
N ARG A 263 -1.62 4.14 -15.34
CA ARG A 263 -2.43 4.16 -16.56
C ARG A 263 -3.82 3.64 -16.31
N ARG A 264 -4.78 4.19 -17.04
CA ARG A 264 -6.17 3.72 -17.08
C ARG A 264 -6.38 2.89 -18.33
N TYR A 265 -7.06 1.75 -18.17
CA TYR A 265 -7.33 0.78 -19.22
C TYR A 265 -8.83 0.54 -19.34
N PHE A 266 -9.29 0.41 -20.57
CA PHE A 266 -10.54 -0.29 -20.88
C PHE A 266 -10.15 -1.68 -21.30
N VAL A 267 -10.42 -2.67 -20.44
CA VAL A 267 -9.86 -4.01 -20.59
C VAL A 267 -10.62 -4.73 -21.69
N THR A 268 -9.90 -5.12 -22.74
CA THR A 268 -10.42 -5.86 -23.89
C THR A 268 -9.85 -7.26 -23.91
N LYS A 269 -10.54 -8.19 -24.59
CA LYS A 269 -10.02 -9.56 -24.68
C LYS A 269 -8.71 -9.56 -25.49
N GLY A 270 -7.62 -10.01 -24.86
CA GLY A 270 -6.29 -10.10 -25.47
C GLY A 270 -6.15 -11.32 -26.38
N ASP A 271 -5.24 -11.22 -27.35
CA ASP A 271 -4.84 -12.31 -28.24
C ASP A 271 -3.46 -12.89 -27.89
N ASP A 272 -2.65 -12.17 -27.11
CA ASP A 272 -1.30 -12.54 -26.70
C ASP A 272 -1.10 -12.41 -25.17
N PRO A 273 -1.01 -13.53 -24.42
CA PRO A 273 -0.86 -13.49 -22.96
C PRO A 273 0.53 -13.02 -22.47
N SER A 274 1.51 -12.82 -23.37
CA SER A 274 2.84 -12.37 -22.99
C SER A 274 2.89 -10.88 -22.59
N ARG A 275 1.93 -10.08 -23.04
CA ARG A 275 1.87 -8.61 -22.89
C ARG A 275 0.49 -8.12 -22.43
N ILE A 276 0.37 -6.82 -22.15
CA ILE A 276 -0.94 -6.15 -22.08
C ILE A 276 -1.37 -5.85 -23.53
N ASN A 277 -2.63 -6.10 -23.85
CA ASN A 277 -3.23 -5.85 -25.17
C ASN A 277 -4.30 -4.75 -25.10
N SER A 278 -4.78 -4.42 -23.90
CA SER A 278 -5.83 -3.46 -23.66
C SER A 278 -5.42 -2.04 -23.99
N LYS A 279 -6.36 -1.29 -24.57
CA LYS A 279 -6.14 0.10 -24.91
C LYS A 279 -5.96 0.95 -23.64
N VAL A 280 -4.82 1.64 -23.55
CA VAL A 280 -4.63 2.77 -22.64
C VAL A 280 -5.64 3.86 -22.98
N VAL A 281 -6.46 4.22 -22.01
CA VAL A 281 -7.47 5.29 -22.09
C VAL A 281 -6.88 6.63 -21.67
N GLU A 282 -6.08 6.61 -20.61
CA GLU A 282 -5.41 7.79 -20.05
C GLU A 282 -4.07 7.35 -19.44
N ASP A 283 -3.02 8.10 -19.73
CA ASP A 283 -1.74 8.00 -19.03
C ASP A 283 -1.75 9.10 -17.95
N LEU A 284 -1.57 8.71 -16.69
CA LEU A 284 -1.67 9.60 -15.53
C LEU A 284 -0.30 10.10 -15.07
N GLU A 285 0.79 9.72 -15.75
CA GLU A 285 2.16 9.92 -15.27
C GLU A 285 2.31 9.38 -13.82
N PHE A 286 3.01 10.08 -12.94
CA PHE A 286 3.31 9.60 -11.58
C PHE A 286 2.31 10.10 -10.52
N VAL A 287 1.16 9.44 -10.39
CA VAL A 287 0.23 9.61 -9.25
C VAL A 287 0.63 8.72 -8.07
N ASN A 288 0.25 9.08 -6.83
CA ASN A 288 0.43 8.23 -5.64
C ASN A 288 -0.85 7.45 -5.35
N MET A 289 -0.79 6.13 -5.45
CA MET A 289 -1.94 5.23 -5.32
C MET A 289 -2.37 5.02 -3.85
N GLY A 290 -1.48 5.22 -2.88
CA GLY A 290 -1.79 5.31 -1.45
C GLY A 290 -2.45 6.63 -1.00
N LYS A 291 -2.74 7.57 -1.92
CA LYS A 291 -3.51 8.81 -1.59
C LYS A 291 -5.01 8.66 -1.86
N PRO A 292 -5.89 9.05 -0.91
CA PRO A 292 -7.35 9.01 -1.07
C PRO A 292 -7.87 9.64 -2.36
N LYS A 293 -7.29 10.79 -2.73
CA LYS A 293 -7.66 11.51 -3.95
C LYS A 293 -7.50 10.65 -5.21
N THR A 294 -6.47 9.81 -5.29
CA THR A 294 -6.18 8.98 -6.46
C THR A 294 -7.21 7.87 -6.64
N LEU A 295 -7.66 7.27 -5.53
CA LEU A 295 -8.78 6.32 -5.51
C LEU A 295 -10.10 7.02 -5.86
N THR A 296 -10.39 8.19 -5.28
CA THR A 296 -11.56 9.00 -5.62
C THR A 296 -11.59 9.35 -7.12
N ASP A 297 -10.49 9.87 -7.66
CA ASP A 297 -10.36 10.26 -9.06
C ASP A 297 -10.60 9.06 -10.00
N PHE A 298 -10.14 7.86 -9.62
CA PHE A 298 -10.39 6.62 -10.37
C PHE A 298 -11.86 6.24 -10.37
N LEU A 299 -12.49 6.16 -9.21
CA LEU A 299 -13.90 5.78 -9.07
C LEU A 299 -14.81 6.77 -9.80
N VAL A 300 -14.58 8.07 -9.63
CA VAL A 300 -15.34 9.13 -10.31
C VAL A 300 -15.16 9.06 -11.84
N TRP A 301 -13.94 8.81 -12.33
CA TRP A 301 -13.69 8.59 -13.76
C TRP A 301 -14.44 7.37 -14.28
N GLY A 302 -14.30 6.22 -13.62
CA GLY A 302 -14.85 4.96 -14.09
C GLY A 302 -16.38 4.96 -14.09
N ILE A 303 -17.01 5.46 -13.02
CA ILE A 303 -18.47 5.58 -12.92
C ILE A 303 -19.04 6.51 -13.99
N LYS A 304 -18.37 7.65 -14.27
CA LYS A 304 -18.87 8.64 -15.25
C LYS A 304 -18.69 8.22 -16.71
N ASN A 305 -17.63 7.48 -17.03
CA ASN A 305 -17.35 7.05 -18.41
C ASN A 305 -17.98 5.68 -18.74
N PHE A 306 -18.20 4.82 -17.75
CA PHE A 306 -18.70 3.45 -17.93
C PHE A 306 -19.97 3.20 -17.11
N PRO A 307 -21.11 3.82 -17.49
CA PRO A 307 -22.35 3.68 -16.75
C PRO A 307 -22.83 2.22 -16.72
N ALA A 308 -23.29 1.79 -15.55
CA ALA A 308 -23.92 0.49 -15.34
C ALA A 308 -24.98 0.52 -14.23
N LYS A 309 -25.79 -0.54 -14.16
CA LYS A 309 -26.77 -0.77 -13.08
C LYS A 309 -26.13 -1.24 -11.78
N LYS A 310 -24.95 -1.87 -11.87
CA LYS A 310 -24.15 -2.41 -10.77
C LYS A 310 -22.70 -1.99 -10.89
N TYR A 311 -22.11 -1.64 -9.76
CA TYR A 311 -20.69 -1.34 -9.66
C TYR A 311 -20.02 -2.30 -8.69
N VAL A 312 -19.03 -3.02 -9.20
CA VAL A 312 -18.14 -3.86 -8.40
C VAL A 312 -16.79 -3.16 -8.41
N VAL A 313 -16.24 -2.87 -7.24
CA VAL A 313 -14.91 -2.27 -7.10
C VAL A 313 -13.99 -3.34 -6.52
N LEU A 314 -12.86 -3.59 -7.16
CA LEU A 314 -11.75 -4.35 -6.61
C LEU A 314 -10.56 -3.42 -6.40
N CYS A 315 -9.96 -3.49 -5.22
CA CYS A 315 -8.67 -2.89 -4.94
C CYS A 315 -7.67 -4.01 -4.64
N SER A 316 -6.51 -3.99 -5.30
CA SER A 316 -5.44 -5.00 -5.18
C SER A 316 -4.13 -4.31 -4.82
N ASP A 317 -3.64 -4.63 -3.62
CA ASP A 317 -2.33 -4.26 -3.07
C ASP A 317 -2.14 -4.87 -1.66
N HIS A 318 -1.10 -4.48 -0.92
CA HIS A 318 -0.97 -4.69 0.53
C HIS A 318 -2.20 -4.22 1.31
N GLY A 319 -2.58 -5.04 2.29
CA GLY A 319 -3.56 -4.73 3.32
C GLY A 319 -2.99 -4.99 4.71
N ALA A 320 -3.47 -4.20 5.68
CA ALA A 320 -3.02 -4.25 7.06
C ALA A 320 -4.21 -4.14 8.05
N GLY A 321 -5.42 -4.51 7.60
CA GLY A 321 -6.64 -4.44 8.39
C GLY A 321 -6.97 -3.02 8.84
N PHE A 322 -7.23 -2.82 10.13
CA PHE A 322 -7.56 -1.51 10.69
C PHE A 322 -6.48 -0.42 10.46
N VAL A 323 -5.23 -0.82 10.18
CA VAL A 323 -4.13 0.11 9.90
C VAL A 323 -4.30 0.81 8.55
N GLY A 324 -4.95 0.16 7.58
CA GLY A 324 -5.10 0.61 6.20
C GLY A 324 -4.69 -0.41 5.14
N GLY A 325 -4.46 0.07 3.93
CA GLY A 325 -3.94 -0.66 2.76
C GLY A 325 -3.50 0.33 1.68
N PHE A 326 -3.10 -0.15 0.50
CA PHE A 326 -2.62 0.68 -0.62
C PHE A 326 -1.35 1.46 -0.25
N GLU A 327 -0.19 0.79 -0.34
CA GLU A 327 1.14 1.30 0.00
C GLU A 327 1.95 1.68 -1.26
N ASP A 328 2.09 2.99 -1.44
CA ASP A 328 2.91 3.61 -2.49
C ASP A 328 3.87 4.61 -1.82
N ARG A 329 5.17 4.49 -2.11
CA ARG A 329 6.25 5.35 -1.53
C ARG A 329 6.25 5.43 0.00
N GLU A 330 6.21 4.28 0.68
CA GLU A 330 6.21 4.18 2.16
C GLU A 330 4.97 4.84 2.83
N GLU A 331 3.97 5.27 2.05
CA GLU A 331 2.70 5.81 2.53
C GLU A 331 1.57 4.83 2.25
N MET A 332 1.04 4.22 3.32
CA MET A 332 -0.17 3.39 3.28
C MET A 332 -1.41 4.26 3.56
N MET A 333 -2.45 4.11 2.73
CA MET A 333 -3.76 4.76 2.95
C MET A 333 -4.41 4.22 4.22
N THR A 334 -4.69 5.07 5.22
CA THR A 334 -5.30 4.60 6.48
C THR A 334 -6.77 4.18 6.27
N LEU A 335 -7.31 3.35 7.16
CA LEU A 335 -8.71 2.91 7.05
C LEU A 335 -9.74 4.08 6.98
N PRO A 336 -9.65 5.15 7.80
CA PRO A 336 -10.50 6.34 7.64
C PRO A 336 -10.29 7.10 6.32
N GLN A 337 -9.09 7.04 5.75
CA GLN A 337 -8.75 7.63 4.44
C GLN A 337 -9.33 6.84 3.26
N ILE A 338 -9.45 5.51 3.39
CA ILE A 338 -10.18 4.66 2.42
C ILE A 338 -11.68 5.01 2.47
N ASN A 339 -12.24 5.19 3.67
CA ASN A 339 -13.62 5.65 3.87
C ASN A 339 -13.86 7.03 3.23
N GLU A 340 -12.98 8.01 3.49
CA GLU A 340 -13.02 9.34 2.87
C GLU A 340 -13.03 9.26 1.33
N ALA A 341 -12.15 8.45 0.74
CA ALA A 341 -12.04 8.31 -0.71
C ALA A 341 -13.33 7.78 -1.36
N LEU A 342 -13.95 6.77 -0.73
CA LEU A 342 -15.21 6.15 -1.17
C LEU A 342 -16.40 7.11 -0.96
N ALA A 343 -16.43 7.85 0.15
CA ALA A 343 -17.47 8.83 0.45
C ALA A 343 -17.44 10.04 -0.50
N GLU A 344 -16.26 10.55 -0.84
CA GLU A 344 -16.13 11.63 -1.82
C GLU A 344 -16.48 11.17 -3.24
N ALA A 345 -16.14 9.94 -3.61
CA ALA A 345 -16.55 9.35 -4.89
C ALA A 345 -18.08 9.20 -4.99
N GLU A 346 -18.74 8.70 -3.93
CA GLU A 346 -20.21 8.65 -3.85
C GLU A 346 -20.81 10.06 -3.98
N LYS A 347 -20.31 11.03 -3.21
CA LYS A 347 -20.77 12.43 -3.24
C LYS A 347 -20.65 13.08 -4.63
N GLN A 348 -19.63 12.72 -5.43
CA GLN A 348 -19.41 13.27 -6.78
C GLN A 348 -20.13 12.54 -7.92
N THR A 349 -20.73 11.37 -7.64
CA THR A 349 -21.36 10.50 -8.66
C THR A 349 -22.80 10.13 -8.37
N GLY A 350 -23.24 10.17 -7.11
CA GLY A 350 -24.50 9.59 -6.63
C GLY A 350 -24.50 8.07 -6.60
N VAL A 351 -23.33 7.43 -6.71
CA VAL A 351 -23.17 5.98 -6.85
C VAL A 351 -22.22 5.46 -5.79
N LYS A 352 -22.64 4.42 -5.07
CA LYS A 352 -21.76 3.62 -4.22
C LYS A 352 -21.61 2.19 -4.78
N PRO A 353 -20.47 1.51 -4.57
CA PRO A 353 -20.30 0.11 -4.94
C PRO A 353 -21.43 -0.79 -4.40
N ASP A 354 -21.90 -1.71 -5.24
CA ASP A 354 -22.74 -2.82 -4.79
C ASP A 354 -21.89 -3.86 -4.06
N VAL A 355 -20.69 -4.16 -4.59
CA VAL A 355 -19.70 -5.04 -3.96
C VAL A 355 -18.33 -4.34 -3.96
N LEU A 356 -17.66 -4.32 -2.81
CA LEU A 356 -16.29 -3.84 -2.63
C LEU A 356 -15.39 -5.02 -2.30
N ILE A 357 -14.35 -5.26 -3.09
CA ILE A 357 -13.44 -6.39 -2.99
C ILE A 357 -12.06 -5.88 -2.61
N PHE A 358 -11.50 -6.42 -1.54
CA PHE A 358 -10.11 -6.27 -1.17
C PHE A 358 -9.34 -7.53 -1.57
N ASP A 359 -8.62 -7.46 -2.69
CA ASP A 359 -7.55 -8.39 -3.04
C ASP A 359 -6.28 -7.98 -2.27
N CYS A 360 -6.43 -7.95 -0.94
CA CYS A 360 -5.49 -7.39 0.03
C CYS A 360 -5.50 -8.24 1.32
N CYS A 361 -4.35 -8.38 1.95
CA CYS A 361 -4.18 -9.12 3.20
C CYS A 361 -5.01 -8.55 4.37
N LEU A 362 -5.59 -9.44 5.19
CA LEU A 362 -6.10 -9.14 6.54
C LEU A 362 -7.25 -8.10 6.61
N MET A 363 -7.98 -7.88 5.51
CA MET A 363 -9.04 -6.86 5.43
C MET A 363 -10.42 -7.34 5.94
N ALA A 364 -10.63 -8.64 6.17
CA ALA A 364 -11.86 -9.15 6.78
C ALA A 364 -11.84 -8.95 8.30
N GLN A 365 -12.02 -7.70 8.74
CA GLN A 365 -12.10 -7.33 10.15
C GLN A 365 -13.43 -6.64 10.47
N ALA A 366 -13.90 -6.78 11.71
CA ALA A 366 -15.03 -6.03 12.24
C ALA A 366 -14.78 -4.51 12.15
N GLU A 367 -13.55 -4.06 12.44
CA GLU A 367 -13.13 -2.66 12.34
C GLU A 367 -13.26 -2.11 10.92
N VAL A 368 -12.78 -2.87 9.93
CA VAL A 368 -12.82 -2.50 8.50
C VAL A 368 -14.27 -2.48 8.00
N GLY A 369 -15.04 -3.53 8.31
CA GLY A 369 -16.45 -3.60 7.96
C GLY A 369 -17.29 -2.48 8.57
N TYR A 370 -17.03 -2.10 9.83
CA TYR A 370 -17.77 -1.04 10.49
C TYR A 370 -17.43 0.35 9.94
N GLU A 371 -16.14 0.67 9.70
CA GLU A 371 -15.75 1.92 9.06
C GLU A 371 -16.40 2.08 7.68
N LEU A 372 -16.44 1.01 6.89
CA LEU A 372 -16.92 1.01 5.52
C LEU A 372 -18.42 0.70 5.38
N LYS A 373 -19.17 0.57 6.48
CA LYS A 373 -20.57 0.07 6.51
C LYS A 373 -21.51 0.78 5.52
N ASP A 374 -21.34 2.09 5.36
CA ASP A 374 -22.15 2.91 4.47
C ASP A 374 -21.64 2.93 3.01
N ARG A 375 -20.37 2.55 2.79
CA ARG A 375 -19.64 2.73 1.52
C ARG A 375 -19.97 1.70 0.46
N ALA A 376 -20.43 0.50 0.81
CA ALA A 376 -20.91 -0.51 -0.15
C ALA A 376 -22.11 -1.28 0.43
N LYS A 377 -22.55 -2.38 -0.21
CA LYS A 377 -23.50 -3.33 0.41
C LYS A 377 -22.80 -4.57 0.93
N ILE A 378 -21.90 -5.13 0.14
CA ILE A 378 -21.10 -6.29 0.53
C ILE A 378 -19.63 -5.96 0.39
N MET A 379 -18.84 -6.31 1.40
CA MET A 379 -17.39 -6.36 1.34
C MET A 379 -16.95 -7.80 1.09
N VAL A 380 -15.95 -8.02 0.24
CA VAL A 380 -15.26 -9.30 0.08
C VAL A 380 -13.81 -9.10 0.47
N ALA A 381 -13.30 -9.88 1.42
CA ALA A 381 -11.96 -9.72 1.96
C ALA A 381 -11.42 -11.02 2.58
N SER A 382 -10.10 -11.09 2.81
CA SER A 382 -9.45 -12.21 3.50
C SER A 382 -9.22 -11.91 4.98
N GLU A 383 -9.36 -12.92 5.84
CA GLU A 383 -8.91 -12.86 7.23
C GLU A 383 -7.39 -13.02 7.35
N GLU A 384 -6.78 -13.68 6.35
CA GLU A 384 -5.36 -14.04 6.27
C GLU A 384 -4.61 -13.14 5.25
N THR A 385 -3.31 -13.36 5.15
CA THR A 385 -2.49 -12.91 4.03
C THR A 385 -2.93 -13.59 2.74
N VAL A 386 -3.05 -12.79 1.67
CA VAL A 386 -3.39 -13.28 0.34
C VAL A 386 -2.10 -13.62 -0.38
N GLY A 387 -2.00 -14.82 -0.96
CA GLY A 387 -0.82 -15.23 -1.72
C GLY A 387 -0.68 -14.39 -3.00
N GLY A 388 0.54 -14.20 -3.50
CA GLY A 388 0.81 -13.22 -4.57
C GLY A 388 -0.07 -13.31 -5.83
N MET A 389 -0.60 -14.48 -6.21
CA MET A 389 -1.54 -14.59 -7.34
C MET A 389 -2.91 -13.93 -7.11
N GLY A 390 -3.25 -13.56 -5.88
CA GLY A 390 -4.50 -12.90 -5.54
C GLY A 390 -5.75 -13.73 -5.83
N MET A 391 -6.83 -13.00 -6.15
CA MET A 391 -8.13 -13.52 -6.56
C MET A 391 -8.10 -14.36 -7.87
N PRO A 392 -9.03 -15.30 -8.06
CA PRO A 392 -9.15 -16.08 -9.30
C PRO A 392 -9.83 -15.26 -10.44
N TYR A 393 -9.14 -14.22 -10.93
CA TYR A 393 -9.67 -13.20 -11.86
C TYR A 393 -10.46 -13.78 -13.04
N VAL A 394 -9.90 -14.74 -13.79
CA VAL A 394 -10.54 -15.35 -14.97
C VAL A 394 -11.89 -15.99 -14.59
N ASN A 395 -11.92 -16.76 -13.50
CA ASN A 395 -13.11 -17.48 -13.06
C ASN A 395 -14.17 -16.52 -12.52
N MET A 396 -13.76 -15.59 -11.65
CA MET A 396 -14.62 -14.55 -11.08
C MET A 396 -15.32 -13.72 -12.18
N LEU A 397 -14.58 -13.29 -13.21
CA LEU A 397 -15.12 -12.52 -14.32
C LEU A 397 -16.11 -13.31 -15.18
N ASN A 398 -15.80 -14.57 -15.50
CA ASN A 398 -16.72 -15.43 -16.25
C ASN A 398 -18.01 -15.73 -15.45
N ASN A 399 -17.92 -15.92 -14.14
CA ASN A 399 -19.07 -16.07 -13.26
C ASN A 399 -19.94 -14.79 -13.26
N MET A 400 -19.29 -13.63 -13.13
CA MET A 400 -19.94 -12.33 -13.09
C MET A 400 -20.63 -11.96 -14.42
N ASP A 401 -20.00 -12.21 -15.58
CA ASP A 401 -20.66 -11.99 -16.88
C ASP A 401 -21.85 -12.94 -17.11
N LYS A 402 -21.74 -14.19 -16.66
CA LYS A 402 -22.86 -15.14 -16.71
C LYS A 402 -24.03 -14.68 -15.85
N LEU A 403 -23.79 -14.26 -14.61
CA LEU A 403 -24.83 -13.71 -13.74
C LEU A 403 -25.48 -12.46 -14.36
N ALA A 404 -24.72 -11.64 -15.08
CA ALA A 404 -25.25 -10.49 -15.81
C ALA A 404 -26.12 -10.90 -17.00
N GLU A 405 -25.67 -11.86 -17.83
CA GLU A 405 -26.46 -12.40 -18.95
C GLU A 405 -27.77 -13.06 -18.50
N GLU A 406 -27.75 -13.78 -17.38
CA GLU A 406 -28.91 -14.46 -16.81
C GLU A 406 -29.84 -13.52 -16.01
N GLY A 407 -29.49 -12.23 -15.86
CA GLY A 407 -30.26 -11.25 -15.09
C GLY A 407 -30.25 -11.50 -13.57
N MET A 408 -29.27 -12.25 -13.07
CA MET A 408 -29.11 -12.69 -11.68
C MET A 408 -27.95 -12.01 -10.93
N ALA A 409 -27.35 -10.96 -11.51
CA ALA A 409 -26.28 -10.13 -10.93
C ALA A 409 -26.72 -9.25 -9.74
N THR A 410 -27.22 -9.86 -8.67
CA THR A 410 -27.38 -9.19 -7.37
C THR A 410 -26.03 -9.14 -6.63
N PRO A 411 -25.82 -8.21 -5.68
CA PRO A 411 -24.59 -8.14 -4.90
C PRO A 411 -24.28 -9.48 -4.21
N GLU A 412 -25.30 -10.13 -3.64
CA GLU A 412 -25.20 -11.38 -2.90
C GLU A 412 -24.79 -12.53 -3.83
N ASN A 413 -25.36 -12.60 -5.04
CA ASN A 413 -25.01 -13.63 -6.02
C ASN A 413 -23.60 -13.44 -6.57
N ILE A 414 -23.18 -12.20 -6.84
CA ILE A 414 -21.80 -11.88 -7.26
C ILE A 414 -20.81 -12.29 -6.17
N ALA A 415 -21.05 -11.89 -4.92
CA ALA A 415 -20.16 -12.19 -3.80
C ALA A 415 -20.09 -13.71 -3.51
N LYS A 416 -21.23 -14.42 -3.49
CA LYS A 416 -21.26 -15.89 -3.34
C LYS A 416 -20.57 -16.60 -4.51
N GLY A 417 -20.76 -16.11 -5.73
CA GLY A 417 -20.08 -16.63 -6.92
C GLY A 417 -18.56 -16.50 -6.84
N LEU A 418 -18.07 -15.35 -6.35
CA LEU A 418 -16.65 -15.11 -6.11
C LEU A 418 -16.08 -16.05 -5.04
N ILE A 419 -16.71 -16.12 -3.85
CA ILE A 419 -16.26 -16.97 -2.74
C ILE A 419 -16.18 -18.44 -3.17
N ALA A 420 -17.15 -18.93 -3.95
CA ALA A 420 -17.14 -20.29 -4.49
C ALA A 420 -16.05 -20.57 -5.55
N GLU A 421 -15.42 -19.53 -6.14
CA GLU A 421 -14.21 -19.71 -6.95
C GLU A 421 -12.94 -19.69 -6.10
N CYS A 422 -12.91 -18.98 -4.96
CA CYS A 422 -11.77 -18.99 -4.02
C CYS A 422 -11.51 -20.36 -3.40
N ASP A 423 -12.53 -21.16 -3.06
CA ASP A 423 -12.35 -22.55 -2.56
C ASP A 423 -11.43 -23.38 -3.47
N LYS A 424 -11.53 -23.17 -4.81
CA LYS A 424 -10.76 -23.87 -5.85
C LYS A 424 -9.30 -23.42 -5.98
N THR A 425 -8.91 -22.34 -5.31
CA THR A 425 -7.56 -21.76 -5.28
C THR A 425 -7.01 -21.61 -3.85
N SER A 426 -7.73 -22.14 -2.86
CA SER A 426 -7.36 -22.09 -1.44
C SER A 426 -5.99 -22.72 -1.15
N ASP A 427 -5.63 -23.75 -1.90
CA ASP A 427 -4.33 -24.43 -1.86
C ASP A 427 -3.14 -23.60 -2.41
N LYS A 428 -3.38 -22.40 -2.95
CA LYS A 428 -2.37 -21.61 -3.68
C LYS A 428 -2.35 -20.10 -3.39
N SER A 429 -3.51 -19.45 -3.21
CA SER A 429 -3.55 -17.99 -3.05
C SER A 429 -4.67 -17.46 -2.14
N THR A 430 -5.78 -18.18 -1.99
CA THR A 430 -6.98 -17.69 -1.31
C THR A 430 -7.28 -18.50 -0.04
N ILE A 431 -6.36 -18.48 0.93
CA ILE A 431 -6.37 -19.32 2.15
C ILE A 431 -7.66 -19.17 2.95
N THR A 432 -8.12 -17.93 3.16
CA THR A 432 -9.45 -17.60 3.68
C THR A 432 -10.04 -16.45 2.88
N PHE A 433 -11.34 -16.45 2.61
CA PHE A 433 -12.07 -15.31 2.08
C PHE A 433 -13.52 -15.32 2.55
N SER A 434 -14.08 -14.15 2.84
CA SER A 434 -15.47 -13.99 3.24
C SER A 434 -16.16 -12.85 2.49
N ALA A 435 -17.48 -12.99 2.34
CA ALA A 435 -18.40 -11.97 1.87
C ALA A 435 -19.24 -11.48 3.06
N ILE A 436 -19.10 -10.21 3.42
CA ILE A 436 -19.70 -9.58 4.60
C ILE A 436 -20.75 -8.56 4.15
N ASP A 437 -22.00 -8.72 4.57
CA ASP A 437 -23.07 -7.73 4.43
C ASP A 437 -22.80 -6.53 5.35
N LEU A 438 -22.34 -5.44 4.74
CA LEU A 438 -22.01 -4.20 5.42
C LEU A 438 -23.23 -3.54 6.08
N THR A 439 -24.44 -3.86 5.63
CA THR A 439 -25.69 -3.35 6.24
C THR A 439 -25.98 -3.98 7.62
N LYS A 440 -25.19 -4.97 8.06
CA LYS A 440 -25.27 -5.62 9.38
C LYS A 440 -24.26 -5.14 10.39
N MET A 441 -23.35 -4.23 9.98
CA MET A 441 -22.24 -3.86 10.84
C MET A 441 -22.65 -3.00 12.04
N ASP A 442 -23.81 -2.34 11.99
CA ASP A 442 -24.38 -1.66 13.16
C ASP A 442 -24.87 -2.65 14.24
N GLU A 443 -25.60 -3.71 13.86
CA GLU A 443 -25.94 -4.80 14.78
C GLU A 443 -24.68 -5.57 15.25
N MET A 444 -23.70 -5.74 14.36
CA MET A 444 -22.44 -6.38 14.70
C MET A 444 -21.67 -5.59 15.78
N ARG A 445 -21.51 -4.26 15.61
CA ARG A 445 -20.89 -3.39 16.64
C ARG A 445 -21.63 -3.51 17.96
N VAL A 446 -22.96 -3.45 17.97
CA VAL A 446 -23.76 -3.60 19.22
C VAL A 446 -23.46 -4.93 19.92
N SER A 447 -23.35 -6.05 19.18
CA SER A 447 -22.99 -7.33 19.78
C SER A 447 -21.57 -7.36 20.36
N ILE A 448 -20.62 -6.68 19.71
CA ILE A 448 -19.23 -6.56 20.17
C ILE A 448 -19.12 -5.64 21.39
N ASP A 449 -19.90 -4.56 21.47
CA ASP A 449 -19.99 -3.69 22.64
C ASP A 449 -20.57 -4.44 23.85
N ASN A 450 -21.63 -5.23 23.65
CA ASN A 450 -22.18 -6.10 24.70
C ASN A 450 -21.15 -7.13 25.18
N LEU A 451 -20.33 -7.67 24.26
CA LEU A 451 -19.23 -8.57 24.62
C LEU A 451 -18.11 -7.84 25.38
N ALA A 452 -17.72 -6.63 24.96
CA ALA A 452 -16.75 -5.79 25.67
C ALA A 452 -17.23 -5.46 27.10
N GLU A 453 -18.48 -5.03 27.25
CA GLU A 453 -19.10 -4.76 28.56
C GLU A 453 -19.09 -6.00 29.46
N ALA A 454 -19.45 -7.17 28.92
CA ALA A 454 -19.44 -8.42 29.66
C ALA A 454 -18.02 -8.87 30.05
N LEU A 455 -17.04 -8.74 29.16
CA LEU A 455 -15.63 -9.04 29.42
C LEU A 455 -15.00 -8.09 30.46
N MET A 456 -15.43 -6.83 30.51
CA MET A 456 -14.99 -5.87 31.53
C MET A 456 -15.64 -6.09 32.90
N LYS A 457 -16.87 -6.63 32.95
CA LYS A 457 -17.67 -6.78 34.18
C LYS A 457 -17.69 -8.20 34.77
N THR A 458 -17.17 -9.19 34.05
CA THR A 458 -17.19 -10.59 34.49
C THR A 458 -16.34 -10.85 35.74
N GLY A 459 -16.73 -11.86 36.51
CA GLY A 459 -15.92 -12.42 37.60
C GLY A 459 -14.83 -13.40 37.16
N THR A 460 -14.72 -13.73 35.87
CA THR A 460 -13.67 -14.60 35.32
C THR A 460 -12.28 -13.96 35.46
N ASP A 461 -11.27 -14.75 35.87
CA ASP A 461 -9.90 -14.25 36.03
C ASP A 461 -9.30 -13.75 34.71
N LYS A 462 -8.59 -12.60 34.76
CA LYS A 462 -7.99 -11.99 33.56
C LYS A 462 -7.00 -12.91 32.84
N LYS A 463 -6.36 -13.87 33.52
CA LYS A 463 -5.48 -14.87 32.87
C LYS A 463 -6.28 -15.85 32.03
N THR A 464 -7.48 -16.24 32.46
CA THR A 464 -8.39 -17.07 31.67
C THR A 464 -8.83 -16.33 30.41
N ILE A 465 -9.18 -15.04 30.51
CA ILE A 465 -9.52 -14.21 29.33
C ILE A 465 -8.32 -14.10 28.37
N LYS A 466 -7.12 -13.83 28.88
CA LYS A 466 -5.89 -13.79 28.06
C LYS A 466 -5.53 -15.14 27.45
N PHE A 467 -5.82 -16.24 28.14
CA PHE A 467 -5.65 -17.60 27.61
C PHE A 467 -6.64 -17.88 26.48
N ILE A 468 -7.91 -17.51 26.64
CA ILE A 468 -8.95 -17.66 25.60
C ILE A 468 -8.58 -16.88 24.33
N LEU A 469 -8.21 -15.61 24.45
CA LEU A 469 -7.73 -14.81 23.31
C LEU A 469 -6.49 -15.44 22.64
N LYS A 470 -5.52 -15.92 23.43
CA LYS A 470 -4.29 -16.53 22.89
C LYS A 470 -4.54 -17.84 22.13
N ASN A 471 -5.52 -18.65 22.55
CA ASN A 471 -5.86 -19.91 21.88
C ASN A 471 -6.99 -19.74 20.83
N THR A 472 -7.44 -18.52 20.60
CA THR A 472 -8.29 -18.21 19.45
C THR A 472 -7.42 -18.05 18.21
N THR A 473 -7.86 -18.66 17.10
CA THR A 473 -7.24 -18.57 15.77
C THR A 473 -6.80 -17.14 15.49
N SER A 474 -5.56 -17.00 15.03
CA SER A 474 -5.02 -15.74 14.56
C SER A 474 -4.33 -15.92 13.23
N TYR A 475 -4.36 -14.85 12.47
CA TYR A 475 -3.92 -14.81 11.09
C TYR A 475 -2.56 -14.11 10.99
N SER A 476 -1.93 -14.17 9.81
CA SER A 476 -0.55 -13.74 9.60
C SER A 476 0.43 -14.45 10.55
N GLN A 477 0.25 -15.76 10.75
CA GLN A 477 1.03 -16.54 11.72
C GLN A 477 2.55 -16.49 11.48
N SER A 478 2.95 -16.32 10.22
CA SER A 478 4.34 -16.12 9.77
C SER A 478 4.94 -14.77 10.20
N SER A 479 4.11 -13.77 10.52
CA SER A 479 4.56 -12.47 11.03
C SER A 479 4.34 -12.35 12.55
N PRO A 480 5.40 -12.44 13.37
CA PRO A 480 5.29 -12.26 14.82
C PRO A 480 5.11 -10.78 15.24
N SER A 481 4.80 -9.88 14.31
CA SER A 481 4.81 -8.44 14.53
C SER A 481 3.40 -7.89 14.74
N ALA A 482 3.30 -6.78 15.49
CA ALA A 482 2.03 -6.12 15.76
C ALA A 482 1.66 -5.16 14.60
N PRO A 483 0.35 -5.01 14.28
CA PRO A 483 -0.80 -5.60 14.97
C PRO A 483 -1.14 -7.05 14.57
N TYR A 484 -0.57 -7.55 13.48
CA TYR A 484 -1.05 -8.72 12.72
C TYR A 484 -1.30 -9.96 13.56
N ARG A 485 -0.33 -10.31 14.44
CA ARG A 485 -0.43 -11.47 15.34
C ARG A 485 -1.62 -11.47 16.31
N ASP A 486 -2.27 -10.33 16.49
CA ASP A 486 -3.35 -10.08 17.44
C ASP A 486 -4.71 -9.88 16.74
N PHE A 487 -4.79 -10.12 15.43
CA PHE A 487 -6.07 -10.34 14.74
C PHE A 487 -6.60 -11.72 15.11
N ARG A 488 -7.77 -11.76 15.77
CA ARG A 488 -8.40 -12.98 16.28
C ARG A 488 -9.68 -13.26 15.50
N ASP A 489 -9.92 -14.51 15.13
CA ASP A 489 -11.25 -14.89 14.61
C ASP A 489 -12.33 -14.62 15.67
N LEU A 490 -13.33 -13.82 15.30
CA LEU A 490 -14.35 -13.33 16.23
C LEU A 490 -15.40 -14.40 16.58
N GLY A 491 -15.65 -15.33 15.66
CA GLY A 491 -16.56 -16.45 15.87
C GLY A 491 -15.95 -17.52 16.79
N HIS A 492 -14.70 -17.89 16.56
CA HIS A 492 -13.91 -18.80 17.39
C HIS A 492 -13.63 -18.18 18.77
N LEU A 493 -13.43 -16.86 18.90
CA LEU A 493 -13.36 -16.20 20.20
C LEU A 493 -14.64 -16.45 21.01
N ALA A 494 -15.79 -16.27 20.37
CA ALA A 494 -17.08 -16.51 21.00
C ALA A 494 -17.30 -18.00 21.32
N ASP A 495 -16.93 -18.93 20.43
CA ASP A 495 -17.02 -20.37 20.70
C ASP A 495 -16.12 -20.81 21.87
N ASN A 496 -14.91 -20.26 21.99
CA ASN A 496 -14.02 -20.49 23.12
C ASN A 496 -14.62 -19.97 24.44
N ILE A 497 -15.29 -18.81 24.42
CA ILE A 497 -16.02 -18.27 25.58
C ILE A 497 -17.20 -19.19 25.96
N LEU A 498 -17.94 -19.71 24.99
CA LEU A 498 -19.10 -20.57 25.20
C LEU A 498 -18.71 -21.95 25.75
N THR A 499 -17.67 -22.56 25.19
CA THR A 499 -17.24 -23.94 25.49
C THR A 499 -16.36 -24.06 26.73
N SER A 500 -15.62 -23.01 27.11
CA SER A 500 -14.76 -23.03 28.30
C SER A 500 -15.52 -23.37 29.59
N SER A 501 -14.96 -24.31 30.37
CA SER A 501 -15.42 -24.66 31.72
C SER A 501 -15.08 -23.60 32.77
N ASP A 502 -14.03 -22.82 32.52
CA ASP A 502 -13.51 -21.81 33.45
C ASP A 502 -14.31 -20.50 33.36
N ILE A 503 -15.10 -20.34 32.29
CA ILE A 503 -16.09 -19.28 32.14
C ILE A 503 -17.43 -19.82 32.64
N THR A 504 -17.87 -19.32 33.80
CA THR A 504 -19.16 -19.66 34.41
C THR A 504 -20.16 -18.50 34.39
N ASP A 505 -19.72 -17.30 33.98
CA ASP A 505 -20.56 -16.12 33.88
C ASP A 505 -21.56 -16.24 32.70
N LEU A 506 -22.84 -16.32 33.05
CA LEU A 506 -23.92 -16.48 32.08
C LEU A 506 -24.12 -15.26 31.18
N LYS A 507 -23.77 -14.04 31.64
CA LYS A 507 -23.86 -12.83 30.81
C LYS A 507 -22.78 -12.81 29.75
N LEU A 508 -21.55 -13.18 30.13
CA LEU A 508 -20.45 -13.31 29.18
C LEU A 508 -20.75 -14.40 28.12
N LYS A 509 -21.34 -15.53 28.53
CA LYS A 509 -21.80 -16.53 27.56
C LYS A 509 -22.95 -16.04 26.69
N GLU A 510 -23.88 -15.22 27.19
CA GLU A 510 -24.94 -14.67 26.35
C GLU A 510 -24.39 -13.67 25.31
N ALA A 511 -23.52 -12.74 25.72
CA ALA A 511 -22.90 -11.80 24.79
C ALA A 511 -22.08 -12.52 23.68
N ALA A 512 -21.43 -13.64 24.00
CA ALA A 512 -20.79 -14.49 22.99
C ALA A 512 -21.81 -15.13 22.02
N ARG A 513 -23.02 -15.51 22.46
CA ARG A 513 -24.09 -15.95 21.55
C ARG A 513 -24.60 -14.83 20.66
N GLU A 514 -24.70 -13.62 21.18
CA GLU A 514 -25.11 -12.44 20.41
C GLU A 514 -24.12 -12.15 19.29
N VAL A 515 -22.81 -12.21 19.57
CA VAL A 515 -21.75 -12.09 18.55
C VAL A 515 -21.83 -13.22 17.52
N LYS A 516 -21.96 -14.49 17.92
CA LYS A 516 -22.15 -15.62 16.99
C LYS A 516 -23.36 -15.42 16.08
N LYS A 517 -24.47 -14.90 16.63
CA LYS A 517 -25.70 -14.62 15.87
C LYS A 517 -25.46 -13.50 14.86
N ALA A 518 -24.95 -12.35 15.31
CA ALA A 518 -24.69 -11.20 14.44
C ALA A 518 -23.70 -11.55 13.32
N LEU A 519 -22.64 -12.31 13.64
CA LEU A 519 -21.69 -12.82 12.65
C LEU A 519 -22.39 -13.70 11.59
N SER A 520 -23.26 -14.63 12.01
CA SER A 520 -24.03 -15.47 11.07
C SER A 520 -25.08 -14.73 10.24
N GLU A 521 -25.49 -13.52 10.66
CA GLU A 521 -26.37 -12.64 9.90
C GLU A 521 -25.59 -11.72 8.96
N ALA A 522 -24.33 -11.42 9.26
CA ALA A 522 -23.43 -10.57 8.48
C ALA A 522 -22.61 -11.34 7.43
N VAL A 523 -22.10 -12.53 7.73
CA VAL A 523 -21.29 -13.33 6.79
C VAL A 523 -22.22 -14.05 5.81
N VAL A 524 -22.25 -13.55 4.56
CA VAL A 524 -23.10 -14.01 3.46
C VAL A 524 -22.60 -15.34 2.88
N ALA A 525 -21.27 -15.51 2.86
CA ALA A 525 -20.54 -16.74 2.56
C ALA A 525 -19.08 -16.58 3.03
N GLU A 526 -18.42 -17.67 3.37
CA GLU A 526 -16.98 -17.73 3.60
C GLU A 526 -16.43 -19.08 3.09
N GLU A 527 -15.15 -19.10 2.76
CA GLU A 527 -14.40 -20.33 2.47
C GLU A 527 -13.00 -20.19 3.07
N HIS A 528 -12.49 -21.30 3.63
CA HIS A 528 -11.14 -21.43 4.18
C HIS A 528 -10.55 -22.81 3.88
N ILE A 529 -9.24 -22.99 4.09
CA ILE A 529 -8.60 -24.32 4.01
C ILE A 529 -9.13 -25.21 5.14
N LYS A 530 -9.90 -26.24 4.77
CA LYS A 530 -10.64 -27.11 5.70
C LYS A 530 -9.79 -28.20 6.35
N ASP A 531 -8.67 -28.58 5.71
CA ASP A 531 -7.78 -29.67 6.14
C ASP A 531 -6.56 -29.17 6.95
N ASP A 532 -6.55 -27.91 7.38
CA ASP A 532 -5.47 -27.28 8.15
C ASP A 532 -5.96 -26.88 9.55
N GLU A 533 -5.29 -27.35 10.61
CA GLU A 533 -5.65 -27.09 12.01
C GLU A 533 -5.57 -25.59 12.36
N ASP A 534 -4.78 -24.80 11.63
CA ASP A 534 -4.66 -23.35 11.84
C ASP A 534 -5.92 -22.58 11.38
N TYR A 535 -6.62 -23.07 10.34
CA TYR A 535 -7.75 -22.39 9.69
C TYR A 535 -9.12 -23.07 9.87
N VAL A 536 -9.18 -24.32 10.36
CA VAL A 536 -10.44 -25.09 10.55
C VAL A 536 -11.49 -24.42 11.45
N SER A 537 -11.09 -23.40 12.21
CA SER A 537 -11.98 -22.62 13.09
C SER A 537 -12.32 -21.23 12.54
N SER A 538 -11.92 -20.91 11.31
CA SER A 538 -12.23 -19.64 10.63
C SER A 538 -13.73 -19.46 10.39
N GLN A 539 -14.24 -18.25 10.58
CA GLN A 539 -15.66 -17.90 10.47
C GLN A 539 -15.91 -16.61 9.69
N GLY A 540 -14.90 -16.10 8.96
CA GLY A 540 -15.03 -15.04 7.98
C GLY A 540 -14.97 -13.61 8.53
N MET A 541 -14.60 -13.42 9.80
CA MET A 541 -14.39 -12.07 10.35
C MET A 541 -13.46 -12.08 11.58
N THR A 542 -12.43 -11.24 11.51
CA THR A 542 -11.48 -11.01 12.61
C THR A 542 -11.84 -9.78 13.46
N ILE A 543 -11.23 -9.67 14.62
CA ILE A 543 -11.19 -8.46 15.47
C ILE A 543 -9.77 -8.25 16.02
N TYR A 544 -9.37 -7.00 16.29
CA TYR A 544 -8.10 -6.75 16.99
C TYR A 544 -8.23 -7.09 18.48
N GLY A 545 -7.62 -8.20 18.90
CA GLY A 545 -7.70 -8.74 20.27
C GLY A 545 -6.32 -8.97 20.92
N PRO A 546 -5.55 -7.92 21.23
CA PRO A 546 -4.23 -8.05 21.84
C PRO A 546 -4.28 -8.55 23.29
N GLY A 547 -3.61 -9.67 23.56
CA GLY A 547 -3.55 -10.26 24.91
C GLY A 547 -2.64 -9.52 25.89
N SER A 548 -1.79 -8.59 25.42
CA SER A 548 -0.87 -7.79 26.25
C SER A 548 -0.36 -6.55 25.53
N SER A 549 -0.02 -5.51 26.29
CA SER A 549 0.62 -4.28 25.77
C SER A 549 2.09 -4.45 25.37
N LYS A 550 2.65 -5.67 25.37
CA LYS A 550 4.07 -5.92 25.09
C LYS A 550 4.46 -5.39 23.70
N TYR A 551 3.65 -5.68 22.68
CA TYR A 551 3.91 -5.32 21.28
C TYR A 551 3.11 -4.09 20.80
N MET A 552 2.29 -3.51 21.68
CA MET A 552 1.55 -2.27 21.40
C MET A 552 2.42 -1.05 21.69
N ASN A 553 2.24 0.04 20.95
CA ASN A 553 2.82 1.36 21.24
C ASN A 553 1.81 2.46 20.96
N GLU A 554 2.11 3.70 21.37
CA GLU A 554 1.20 4.83 21.20
C GLU A 554 0.80 5.06 19.73
N LYS A 555 1.73 4.96 18.77
CA LYS A 555 1.44 5.20 17.35
C LYS A 555 0.44 4.19 16.81
N LEU A 556 0.62 2.91 17.11
CA LEU A 556 -0.28 1.84 16.68
C LEU A 556 -1.64 1.94 17.39
N TYR A 557 -1.64 2.25 18.69
CA TYR A 557 -2.88 2.34 19.45
C TYR A 557 -3.71 3.58 19.08
N ASN A 558 -3.08 4.71 18.78
CA ASN A 558 -3.76 5.89 18.24
C ASN A 558 -4.39 5.59 16.88
N LYS A 559 -3.72 4.83 15.99
CA LYS A 559 -4.35 4.35 14.74
C LYS A 559 -5.61 3.50 14.99
N TYR A 560 -5.65 2.71 16.07
CA TYR A 560 -6.85 1.96 16.45
C TYR A 560 -7.97 2.89 16.93
N LYS A 561 -7.65 3.83 17.84
CA LYS A 561 -8.57 4.87 18.35
C LYS A 561 -9.06 5.83 17.25
N ASP A 562 -8.40 5.85 16.10
CA ASP A 562 -8.83 6.62 14.93
C ASP A 562 -9.90 5.94 14.07
N THR A 563 -10.19 4.65 14.28
CA THR A 563 -11.28 3.94 13.58
C THR A 563 -12.67 4.36 14.07
N ALA A 564 -13.68 4.30 13.20
CA ALA A 564 -15.07 4.51 13.58
C ALA A 564 -15.53 3.50 14.65
N MET A 565 -15.06 2.25 14.59
CA MET A 565 -15.45 1.22 15.56
C MET A 565 -14.98 1.54 16.98
N SER A 566 -13.79 2.13 17.14
CA SER A 566 -13.28 2.59 18.44
C SER A 566 -13.89 3.94 18.87
N LYS A 567 -14.28 4.80 17.93
CA LYS A 567 -14.94 6.08 18.24
C LYS A 567 -16.40 5.92 18.68
N ASP A 568 -17.10 4.94 18.13
CA ASP A 568 -18.53 4.70 18.34
C ASP A 568 -18.82 3.51 19.28
N GLY A 569 -17.83 2.67 19.59
CA GLY A 569 -17.97 1.42 20.36
C GLY A 569 -17.35 1.46 21.76
N GLN A 570 -17.11 0.28 22.35
CA GLN A 570 -16.46 0.10 23.66
C GLN A 570 -15.36 -0.99 23.69
N TRP A 571 -14.93 -1.47 22.52
CA TRP A 571 -13.94 -2.54 22.44
C TRP A 571 -12.53 -2.08 22.85
N ASP A 572 -12.20 -0.81 22.62
CA ASP A 572 -10.95 -0.25 23.08
C ASP A 572 -10.87 -0.09 24.61
N GLU A 573 -11.96 0.24 25.33
CA GLU A 573 -11.96 0.17 26.80
C GLU A 573 -11.69 -1.25 27.30
N PHE A 574 -12.22 -2.28 26.61
CA PHE A 574 -11.88 -3.67 26.92
C PHE A 574 -10.38 -3.92 26.70
N ILE A 575 -9.81 -3.50 25.57
CA ILE A 575 -8.36 -3.59 25.30
C ILE A 575 -7.54 -2.87 26.39
N GLU A 576 -7.91 -1.65 26.79
CA GLU A 576 -7.25 -0.90 27.87
C GLU A 576 -7.31 -1.68 29.19
N SER A 577 -8.49 -2.19 29.54
CA SER A 577 -8.73 -2.97 30.77
C SER A 577 -7.93 -4.28 30.82
N LEU A 578 -7.61 -4.88 29.67
CA LEU A 578 -6.91 -6.15 29.58
C LEU A 578 -5.40 -5.98 29.49
N THR A 579 -4.93 -4.99 28.75
CA THR A 579 -3.52 -4.85 28.35
C THR A 579 -2.69 -3.88 29.19
N ASP A 580 -3.34 -2.99 29.95
CA ASP A 580 -2.73 -1.88 30.67
C ASP A 580 -1.98 -0.88 29.74
N ILE A 581 -2.31 -0.84 28.44
CA ILE A 581 -1.63 0.00 27.43
C ILE A 581 -1.60 1.49 27.80
N THR A 582 -2.69 2.03 28.36
CA THR A 582 -2.79 3.44 28.79
C THR A 582 -1.77 3.75 29.89
N GLN A 583 -1.55 2.82 30.83
CA GLN A 583 -0.53 2.98 31.88
C GLN A 583 0.89 2.86 31.32
N LYS A 584 1.10 1.97 30.33
CA LYS A 584 2.37 1.87 29.60
C LYS A 584 2.72 3.19 28.91
N ILE A 585 1.80 3.75 28.13
CA ILE A 585 2.00 5.02 27.38
C ILE A 585 2.24 6.20 28.33
N LEU A 586 1.47 6.30 29.42
CA LEU A 586 1.67 7.35 30.43
C LEU A 586 3.07 7.27 31.05
N LYS A 587 3.49 6.07 31.48
CA LYS A 587 4.82 5.84 32.05
C LYS A 587 5.94 6.13 31.05
N GLU A 588 5.79 5.71 29.79
CA GLU A 588 6.77 6.00 28.73
C GLU A 588 6.91 7.52 28.48
N LYS A 589 5.80 8.28 28.56
CA LYS A 589 5.80 9.75 28.47
C LYS A 589 6.39 10.45 29.69
N GLU A 590 6.24 9.88 30.89
CA GLU A 590 6.87 10.40 32.11
C GLU A 590 8.39 10.13 32.11
N GLU A 591 8.80 8.91 31.77
CA GLU A 591 10.21 8.53 31.65
C GLU A 591 10.93 9.32 30.55
N ALA A 592 10.25 9.69 29.46
CA ALA A 592 10.77 10.57 28.41
C ALA A 592 10.86 12.07 28.81
N LYS A 593 10.18 12.49 29.89
CA LYS A 593 10.27 13.85 30.44
C LYS A 593 11.33 13.98 31.53
N ASP A 594 11.45 12.97 32.40
CA ASP A 594 12.35 12.98 33.54
C ASP A 594 13.77 12.46 33.22
N GLY A 595 13.98 11.86 32.05
CA GLY A 595 15.27 11.33 31.64
C GLY A 595 15.56 11.50 30.15
N GLU A 596 16.69 12.16 29.84
CA GLU A 596 17.34 12.17 28.53
C GLU A 596 17.98 10.79 28.23
N LYS A 597 17.15 9.74 28.23
CA LYS A 597 17.54 8.35 27.96
C LYS A 597 16.60 7.72 26.95
N SER A 598 16.99 7.89 25.69
CA SER A 598 16.53 7.15 24.51
C SER A 598 15.95 5.78 24.83
N ARG A 599 14.62 5.66 24.69
CA ARG A 599 13.95 4.37 24.47
C ARG A 599 13.54 4.27 23.01
N ARG A 600 13.68 3.06 22.46
CA ARG A 600 13.54 2.77 21.03
C ARG A 600 12.08 2.85 20.57
N PRO A 601 11.81 3.31 19.34
CA PRO A 601 10.52 3.08 18.69
C PRO A 601 10.33 1.57 18.44
N THR A 602 9.07 1.12 18.39
CA THR A 602 8.73 -0.23 17.89
C THR A 602 8.22 -0.11 16.46
N ILE A 603 8.86 -0.80 15.52
CA ILE A 603 8.47 -0.81 14.11
C ILE A 603 7.20 -1.64 13.92
N ILE A 604 6.29 -1.16 13.06
CA ILE A 604 5.21 -1.97 12.50
C ILE A 604 5.82 -2.69 11.30
N GLU A 605 6.25 -3.94 11.48
CA GLU A 605 6.79 -4.76 10.39
C GLU A 605 5.63 -5.43 9.64
N LEU A 606 5.43 -5.07 8.37
CA LEU A 606 4.45 -5.68 7.46
C LEU A 606 4.53 -7.23 7.47
N PRO A 607 3.44 -7.95 7.15
CA PRO A 607 3.46 -9.41 7.09
C PRO A 607 4.61 -9.96 6.23
N GLN A 608 5.27 -11.03 6.68
CA GLN A 608 6.31 -11.65 5.86
C GLN A 608 5.68 -12.32 4.63
N ARG A 609 6.22 -11.97 3.46
CA ARG A 609 5.74 -12.37 2.13
C ARG A 609 5.88 -13.88 1.93
N HIS A 610 4.86 -14.50 1.33
CA HIS A 610 4.90 -15.86 0.75
C HIS A 610 5.03 -15.78 -0.78
#